data_AF-A0A401MF40-F1
#
_entry.id   AF-A0A401MF40-F1
#
_cell.length_a   1.000
_cell.length_b   1.000
_cell.length_c   1.000
_cell.angle_alpha   90.00
_cell.angle_beta   90.00
_cell.angle_gamma   90.00
#
_symmetry.space_group_name_H-M   'P 1'
#
loop_
_entity.id
_entity.type
_entity.pdbx_description
1 polymer ?
#
loop_
_entity_poly.entity_id
_entity_poly.type
_entity_poly.pdbx_seq_one_letter_code
_entity_poly.pdbx_strand_id
1 'polypeptide(L)'
;MVSYDLVVVGAGPTGATVAEIAARTKGWRVLVIERRSHVAGNCYDELYPGTELLWHRYGPHYLRFTSTETMSYVGRFTEWIPGNYVVKSNVDGVLVPMPINLETIELLYGRAPLTEELARELIQSDVVPVEHPANSEEFILGRAGRKLYEKLYAKYTAKQWGRSAAELDPSVCGRVPIRFDRNPYYTDSPMQVMPRDGYTALFDRMLRSSPLIDVVTDVDWLQERVHGTAATVFTGPLDEYFGHRLGPLPWRSLSFETSVENRPWFQPCVQVNYPGDEPFTRKVEVKHVTRQVSTRTVVVTEFPADCGEPYYPVPAQESRKLFADYARLADAERKSRQVFFGGRLGTYRYINTDEAIENAMKLAADLA
;
A
#
# COMPACT_ATOMS: atom_id res chain seq x y z
N MET A 1 36.03 -8.84 -13.21
CA MET A 1 34.59 -8.53 -13.08
C MET A 1 34.24 -8.67 -11.62
N VAL A 2 33.53 -7.70 -11.05
CA VAL A 2 32.96 -7.86 -9.71
C VAL A 2 31.91 -8.96 -9.80
N SER A 3 32.09 -10.05 -9.04
CA SER A 3 31.10 -11.12 -8.93
C SER A 3 30.12 -10.74 -7.83
N TYR A 4 28.83 -10.78 -8.13
CA TYR A 4 27.74 -10.62 -7.15
C TYR A 4 27.18 -11.99 -6.78
N ASP A 5 26.93 -12.21 -5.50
CA ASP A 5 26.28 -13.44 -5.02
C ASP A 5 24.77 -13.36 -5.27
N LEU A 6 24.20 -12.17 -5.11
CA LEU A 6 22.77 -11.91 -5.25
C LEU A 6 22.49 -10.69 -6.14
N VAL A 7 21.52 -10.84 -7.04
CA VAL A 7 20.86 -9.70 -7.69
C VAL A 7 19.48 -9.51 -7.09
N VAL A 8 19.14 -8.28 -6.73
CA VAL A 8 17.80 -7.88 -6.28
C VAL A 8 17.24 -6.89 -7.28
N VAL A 9 16.11 -7.22 -7.91
CA VAL A 9 15.44 -6.39 -8.89
C VAL A 9 14.32 -5.62 -8.21
N GLY A 10 14.47 -4.30 -8.13
CA GLY A 10 13.63 -3.33 -7.46
C GLY A 10 14.21 -2.91 -6.10
N ALA A 11 14.28 -1.60 -5.86
CA ALA A 11 14.78 -0.97 -4.63
C ALA A 11 13.65 -0.51 -3.70
N GLY A 12 12.47 -1.13 -3.79
CA GLY A 12 11.35 -0.92 -2.87
C GLY A 12 11.55 -1.61 -1.51
N PRO A 13 10.55 -1.56 -0.61
CA PRO A 13 10.66 -2.11 0.74
C PRO A 13 11.12 -3.57 0.79
N THR A 14 10.60 -4.42 -0.11
CA THR A 14 11.02 -5.82 -0.20
C THR A 14 12.48 -5.95 -0.64
N GLY A 15 12.88 -5.28 -1.71
CA GLY A 15 14.24 -5.42 -2.25
C GLY A 15 15.30 -4.89 -1.29
N ALA A 16 15.07 -3.71 -0.70
CA ALA A 16 15.97 -3.14 0.30
C ALA A 16 16.15 -4.05 1.53
N THR A 17 15.04 -4.63 2.03
CA THR A 17 15.08 -5.55 3.17
C THR A 17 15.86 -6.83 2.84
N VAL A 18 15.60 -7.44 1.67
CA VAL A 18 16.34 -8.65 1.25
C VAL A 18 17.84 -8.36 1.11
N ALA A 19 18.19 -7.24 0.46
CA ALA A 19 19.58 -6.85 0.25
C ALA A 19 20.32 -6.64 1.57
N GLU A 20 19.73 -5.88 2.52
CA GLU A 20 20.35 -5.65 3.83
C GLU A 20 20.55 -6.95 4.59
N ILE A 21 19.53 -7.82 4.63
CA ILE A 21 19.61 -9.06 5.40
C ILE A 21 20.64 -10.00 4.78
N ALA A 22 20.63 -10.21 3.46
CA ALA A 22 21.59 -11.08 2.79
C ALA A 22 23.03 -10.60 3.00
N ALA A 23 23.29 -9.30 2.85
CA ALA A 23 24.61 -8.73 3.10
C ALA A 23 25.04 -8.89 4.57
N ARG A 24 24.13 -8.64 5.52
CA ARG A 24 24.44 -8.66 6.96
C ARG A 24 24.59 -10.07 7.53
N THR A 25 23.75 -11.02 7.14
CA THR A 25 23.70 -12.36 7.76
C THR A 25 24.47 -13.40 6.99
N LYS A 26 24.61 -13.26 5.67
CA LYS A 26 25.34 -14.20 4.81
C LYS A 26 26.67 -13.64 4.30
N GLY A 27 26.94 -12.34 4.46
CA GLY A 27 28.14 -11.70 3.91
C GLY A 27 28.12 -11.62 2.38
N TRP A 28 26.95 -11.73 1.77
CA TRP A 28 26.80 -11.74 0.31
C TRP A 28 27.00 -10.36 -0.29
N ARG A 29 27.68 -10.32 -1.45
CA ARG A 29 27.73 -9.15 -2.31
C ARG A 29 26.43 -9.07 -3.10
N VAL A 30 25.69 -7.98 -2.90
CA VAL A 30 24.37 -7.77 -3.47
C VAL A 30 24.42 -6.64 -4.48
N LEU A 31 23.87 -6.86 -5.66
CA LEU A 31 23.56 -5.82 -6.63
C LEU A 31 22.05 -5.56 -6.62
N VAL A 32 21.64 -4.37 -6.22
CA VAL A 32 20.25 -3.91 -6.32
C VAL A 32 20.10 -3.10 -7.59
N ILE A 33 19.16 -3.49 -8.45
CA ILE A 33 18.88 -2.83 -9.73
C ILE A 33 17.48 -2.26 -9.69
N GLU A 34 17.34 -0.97 -9.94
CA GLU A 34 16.08 -0.24 -9.92
C GLU A 34 15.86 0.46 -11.27
N ARG A 35 14.67 0.26 -11.85
CA ARG A 35 14.30 0.85 -13.13
C ARG A 35 14.04 2.35 -13.01
N ARG A 36 13.55 2.79 -11.85
CA ARG A 36 13.32 4.22 -11.57
C ARG A 36 14.63 4.93 -11.24
N SER A 37 14.60 6.25 -11.30
CA SER A 37 15.73 7.13 -10.94
C SER A 37 15.93 7.28 -9.42
N HIS A 38 15.25 6.47 -8.61
CA HIS A 38 15.22 6.61 -7.15
C HIS A 38 14.88 5.27 -6.46
N VAL A 39 15.29 5.15 -5.20
CA VAL A 39 14.97 4.00 -4.33
C VAL A 39 13.59 4.13 -3.68
N ALA A 40 13.24 3.22 -2.76
CA ALA A 40 12.00 3.18 -1.97
C ALA A 40 10.72 2.79 -2.76
N GLY A 41 10.82 2.54 -4.07
CA GLY A 41 9.68 2.11 -4.88
C GLY A 41 8.50 3.08 -4.77
N ASN A 42 7.29 2.58 -4.48
CA ASN A 42 6.12 3.43 -4.30
C ASN A 42 6.17 4.24 -2.99
N CYS A 43 6.94 3.83 -1.99
CA CYS A 43 7.10 4.61 -0.75
C CYS A 43 7.93 5.88 -0.93
N TYR A 44 8.50 6.11 -2.13
CA TYR A 44 9.34 7.27 -2.39
C TYR A 44 8.66 8.61 -2.06
N ASP A 45 9.38 9.37 -1.25
CA ASP A 45 9.10 10.75 -0.91
C ASP A 45 10.27 11.66 -1.24
N GLU A 46 9.97 12.93 -1.47
CA GLU A 46 10.95 13.97 -1.83
C GLU A 46 10.43 15.34 -1.38
N LEU A 47 11.30 16.35 -1.42
CA LEU A 47 10.85 17.74 -1.26
C LEU A 47 10.11 18.18 -2.51
N TYR A 48 8.94 18.79 -2.34
CA TYR A 48 8.17 19.31 -3.46
C TYR A 48 8.91 20.52 -4.08
N PRO A 49 9.09 20.56 -5.41
CA PRO A 49 9.88 21.60 -6.07
C PRO A 49 9.51 23.02 -5.64
N GLY A 50 10.52 23.83 -5.28
CA GLY A 50 10.32 25.21 -4.84
C GLY A 50 9.70 25.37 -3.45
N THR A 51 9.70 24.30 -2.64
CA THR A 51 9.24 24.31 -1.25
C THR A 51 10.17 23.49 -0.35
N GLU A 52 9.98 23.59 0.96
CA GLU A 52 10.60 22.71 1.96
C GLU A 52 9.66 21.59 2.42
N LEU A 53 8.59 21.32 1.65
CA LEU A 53 7.56 20.36 2.03
C LEU A 53 7.86 18.98 1.46
N LEU A 54 8.14 18.02 2.33
CA LEU A 54 8.18 16.60 2.00
C LEU A 54 6.79 16.13 1.57
N TRP A 55 6.70 15.48 0.42
CA TRP A 55 5.47 14.91 -0.13
C TRP A 55 5.73 13.51 -0.67
N HIS A 56 4.67 12.72 -0.83
CA HIS A 56 4.77 11.37 -1.36
C HIS A 56 4.35 11.36 -2.84
N ARG A 57 5.26 10.94 -3.72
CA ARG A 57 5.05 11.00 -5.17
C ARG A 57 3.96 10.02 -5.65
N TYR A 58 3.82 8.88 -4.98
CA TYR A 58 2.96 7.77 -5.41
C TYR A 58 1.83 7.47 -4.40
N GLY A 59 1.25 8.53 -3.82
CA GLY A 59 0.16 8.42 -2.85
C GLY A 59 0.60 8.21 -1.39
N PRO A 60 -0.33 8.24 -0.43
CA PRO A 60 -0.04 8.12 0.98
C PRO A 60 0.42 6.71 1.33
N HIS A 61 1.39 6.64 2.24
CA HIS A 61 1.91 5.39 2.77
C HIS A 61 1.71 5.43 4.28
N TYR A 62 0.80 4.60 4.77
CA TYR A 62 0.44 4.50 6.18
C TYR A 62 1.20 3.33 6.80
N LEU A 63 2.46 3.57 7.17
CA LEU A 63 3.27 2.55 7.82
C LEU A 63 2.71 2.25 9.21
N ARG A 64 2.48 0.96 9.42
CA ARG A 64 1.90 0.39 10.61
C ARG A 64 2.61 -0.93 10.87
N PHE A 65 2.73 -1.36 12.11
CA PHE A 65 3.30 -2.65 12.42
C PHE A 65 2.37 -3.43 13.35
N THR A 66 2.29 -4.74 13.11
CA THR A 66 1.74 -5.72 14.07
C THR A 66 2.85 -6.46 14.80
N SER A 67 4.03 -6.60 14.19
CA SER A 67 5.21 -7.23 14.77
C SER A 67 6.16 -6.19 15.38
N THR A 68 6.44 -6.32 16.67
CA THR A 68 7.45 -5.51 17.37
C THR A 68 8.85 -5.81 16.89
N GLU A 69 9.12 -7.05 16.47
CA GLU A 69 10.39 -7.47 15.88
C GLU A 69 10.63 -6.74 14.56
N THR A 70 9.63 -6.71 13.67
CA THR A 70 9.71 -6.00 12.39
C THR A 70 9.92 -4.50 12.61
N MET A 71 9.15 -3.90 13.52
CA MET A 71 9.31 -2.47 13.84
C MET A 71 10.72 -2.17 14.39
N SER A 72 11.24 -3.02 15.28
CA SER A 72 12.58 -2.86 15.86
C SER A 72 13.67 -3.01 14.81
N TYR A 73 13.52 -3.98 13.90
CA TYR A 73 14.44 -4.18 12.78
C TYR A 73 14.51 -2.94 11.88
N VAL A 74 13.36 -2.43 11.42
CA VAL A 74 13.30 -1.24 10.55
C VAL A 74 13.77 0.02 11.30
N GLY A 75 13.49 0.10 12.61
CA GLY A 75 13.93 1.20 13.48
C GLY A 75 15.44 1.37 13.60
N ARG A 76 16.25 0.39 13.16
CA ARG A 76 17.71 0.54 13.04
C ARG A 76 18.12 1.60 12.02
N PHE A 77 17.23 1.96 11.09
CA PHE A 77 17.50 2.82 9.95
C PHE A 77 16.69 4.12 9.98
N THR A 78 15.88 4.36 11.01
CA THR A 78 15.12 5.60 11.17
C THR A 78 14.67 5.80 12.60
N GLU A 79 14.50 7.06 13.00
CA GLU A 79 13.63 7.38 14.11
C GLU A 79 12.16 7.42 13.67
N TRP A 80 11.25 7.22 14.62
CA TRP A 80 9.82 7.22 14.39
C TRP A 80 9.18 8.50 14.91
N ILE A 81 8.21 9.03 14.16
CA ILE A 81 7.20 9.97 14.66
C ILE A 81 5.83 9.27 14.67
N PRO A 82 4.89 9.65 15.56
CA PRO A 82 3.58 8.99 15.60
C PRO A 82 2.77 9.31 14.34
N GLY A 83 2.26 8.26 13.68
CA GLY A 83 1.57 8.36 12.39
C GLY A 83 0.16 8.95 12.47
N ASN A 84 -0.61 8.61 13.51
CA ASN A 84 -1.95 9.15 13.79
C ASN A 84 -2.85 9.27 12.54
N TYR A 85 -2.99 8.19 11.78
CA TYR A 85 -3.69 8.20 10.50
C TYR A 85 -5.20 8.39 10.70
N VAL A 86 -5.70 9.61 10.56
CA VAL A 86 -7.13 9.92 10.62
C VAL A 86 -7.65 10.22 9.21
N VAL A 87 -8.68 9.50 8.80
CA VAL A 87 -9.30 9.67 7.48
C VAL A 87 -10.77 10.04 7.66
N LYS A 88 -11.27 10.88 6.76
CA LYS A 88 -12.69 11.21 6.69
C LYS A 88 -13.23 10.92 5.28
N SER A 89 -14.54 10.78 5.16
CA SER A 89 -15.23 10.72 3.87
C SER A 89 -16.19 11.90 3.76
N ASN A 90 -16.20 12.56 2.61
CA ASN A 90 -17.16 13.60 2.28
C ASN A 90 -18.42 12.97 1.69
N VAL A 91 -19.47 12.88 2.49
CA VAL A 91 -20.77 12.33 2.09
C VAL A 91 -21.76 13.48 2.04
N ASP A 92 -22.19 13.87 0.84
CA ASP A 92 -23.17 14.95 0.62
C ASP A 92 -22.77 16.28 1.30
N GLY A 93 -21.48 16.60 1.33
CA GLY A 93 -20.94 17.80 1.98
C GLY A 93 -20.62 17.63 3.47
N VAL A 94 -20.96 16.49 4.07
CA VAL A 94 -20.69 16.18 5.49
C VAL A 94 -19.43 15.32 5.59
N LEU A 95 -18.44 15.79 6.36
CA LEU A 95 -17.24 15.02 6.64
C LEU A 95 -17.49 14.05 7.80
N VAL A 96 -17.57 12.76 7.48
CA VAL A 96 -17.74 11.68 8.46
C VAL A 96 -16.45 10.89 8.67
N PRO A 97 -16.18 10.34 9.86
CA PRO A 97 -15.01 9.48 10.06
C PRO A 97 -15.01 8.26 9.13
N MET A 98 -13.80 7.87 8.70
CA MET A 98 -13.52 6.59 8.07
C MET A 98 -12.31 6.00 8.80
N PRO A 99 -12.43 4.83 9.45
CA PRO A 99 -13.42 3.77 9.26
C PRO A 99 -14.81 4.11 9.84
N ILE A 100 -15.84 3.33 9.48
CA ILE A 100 -17.17 3.51 10.10
C ILE A 100 -17.02 3.32 11.62
N ASN A 101 -17.45 4.32 12.38
CA ASN A 101 -17.50 4.28 13.84
C ASN A 101 -18.81 4.91 14.36
N LEU A 102 -18.98 5.07 15.67
CA LEU A 102 -20.20 5.66 16.23
C LEU A 102 -20.51 7.06 15.66
N GLU A 103 -19.49 7.92 15.52
CA GLU A 103 -19.67 9.27 14.97
C GLU A 103 -20.09 9.23 13.49
N THR A 104 -19.56 8.29 12.70
CA THR A 104 -20.03 8.05 11.32
C THR A 104 -21.52 7.71 11.30
N ILE A 105 -21.96 6.80 12.17
CA ILE A 105 -23.36 6.36 12.24
C ILE A 105 -24.24 7.52 12.71
N GLU A 106 -23.83 8.25 13.75
CA GLU A 106 -24.54 9.43 14.28
C GLU A 106 -24.80 10.47 13.18
N LEU A 107 -23.76 10.83 12.41
CA LEU A 107 -23.85 11.83 11.35
C LEU A 107 -24.72 11.38 10.18
N LEU A 108 -24.60 10.13 9.74
CA LEU A 108 -25.33 9.63 8.56
C LEU A 108 -26.78 9.22 8.86
N TYR A 109 -27.10 8.91 10.12
CA TYR A 109 -28.46 8.60 10.56
C TYR A 109 -29.17 9.76 11.26
N GLY A 110 -28.45 10.85 11.57
CA GLY A 110 -29.02 12.02 12.25
C GLY A 110 -29.51 11.69 13.67
N ARG A 111 -28.87 10.71 14.33
CA ARG A 111 -29.25 10.24 15.67
C ARG A 111 -28.02 10.21 16.56
N ALA A 112 -28.00 11.07 17.58
CA ALA A 112 -26.93 11.15 18.56
C ALA A 112 -27.49 11.52 19.95
N PRO A 113 -26.81 11.15 21.05
CA PRO A 113 -25.65 10.27 21.11
C PRO A 113 -26.03 8.79 20.93
N LEU A 114 -25.12 7.98 20.36
CA LEU A 114 -25.26 6.53 20.28
C LEU A 114 -24.30 5.82 21.24
N THR A 115 -24.80 4.78 21.90
CA THR A 115 -23.96 3.71 22.48
C THR A 115 -23.70 2.64 21.43
N GLU A 116 -22.82 1.68 21.72
CA GLU A 116 -22.61 0.52 20.86
C GLU A 116 -23.92 -0.24 20.59
N GLU A 117 -24.71 -0.50 21.63
CA GLU A 117 -25.96 -1.25 21.54
C GLU A 117 -26.97 -0.52 20.65
N LEU A 118 -27.16 0.79 20.87
CA LEU A 118 -28.08 1.61 20.08
C LEU A 118 -27.65 1.73 18.62
N ALA A 119 -26.34 1.80 18.36
CA ALA A 119 -25.82 1.84 17.00
C ALA A 119 -26.05 0.51 16.27
N ARG A 120 -25.83 -0.62 16.94
CA ARG A 120 -26.11 -1.96 16.39
C ARG A 120 -27.59 -2.13 16.08
N GLU A 121 -28.47 -1.77 17.02
CA GLU A 121 -29.93 -1.81 16.82
C GLU A 121 -30.36 -0.94 15.64
N LEU A 122 -29.82 0.29 15.55
CA LEU A 122 -30.17 1.25 14.51
C LEU A 122 -29.87 0.72 13.11
N ILE A 123 -28.72 0.07 12.91
CA ILE A 123 -28.35 -0.46 11.59
C ILE A 123 -28.94 -1.86 11.32
N GLN A 124 -29.39 -2.58 12.35
CA GLN A 124 -29.81 -3.98 12.24
C GLN A 124 -30.90 -4.20 11.19
N SER A 125 -31.87 -3.29 11.10
CA SER A 125 -32.96 -3.37 10.12
C SER A 125 -32.50 -3.25 8.66
N ASP A 126 -31.29 -2.73 8.44
CA ASP A 126 -30.70 -2.48 7.12
C ASP A 126 -29.60 -3.49 6.76
N VAL A 127 -29.19 -4.32 7.72
CA VAL A 127 -28.22 -5.40 7.54
C VAL A 127 -28.87 -6.57 6.81
N VAL A 128 -28.17 -7.10 5.80
CA VAL A 128 -28.55 -8.32 5.08
C VAL A 128 -27.73 -9.48 5.65
N PRO A 129 -28.31 -10.42 6.42
CA PRO A 129 -27.53 -11.50 7.02
C PRO A 129 -26.82 -12.35 5.96
N VAL A 130 -25.49 -12.36 6.00
CA VAL A 130 -24.64 -13.18 5.14
C VAL A 130 -23.54 -13.81 5.99
N GLU A 131 -23.60 -15.13 6.20
CA GLU A 131 -22.64 -15.87 7.04
C GLU A 131 -21.25 -15.94 6.40
N HIS A 132 -21.22 -16.18 5.09
CA HIS A 132 -19.99 -16.34 4.30
C HIS A 132 -20.05 -15.43 3.07
N PRO A 133 -19.64 -14.15 3.18
CA PRO A 133 -19.71 -13.23 2.07
C PRO A 133 -18.80 -13.70 0.93
N ALA A 134 -19.38 -13.84 -0.26
CA ALA A 134 -18.66 -14.27 -1.47
C ALA A 134 -17.89 -13.11 -2.14
N ASN A 135 -18.30 -11.87 -1.85
CA ASN A 135 -17.75 -10.66 -2.45
C ASN A 135 -17.74 -9.48 -1.46
N SER A 136 -17.15 -8.36 -1.88
CA SER A 136 -17.04 -7.14 -1.09
C SER A 136 -18.37 -6.45 -0.80
N GLU A 137 -19.37 -6.56 -1.68
CA GLU A 137 -20.71 -6.01 -1.44
C GLU A 137 -21.40 -6.75 -0.27
N GLU A 138 -21.50 -8.07 -0.36
CA GLU A 138 -22.07 -8.92 0.69
C GLU A 138 -21.36 -8.74 2.03
N PHE A 139 -20.03 -8.57 2.01
CA PHE A 139 -19.22 -8.34 3.21
C PHE A 139 -19.68 -7.09 3.99
N ILE A 140 -19.99 -5.99 3.27
CA ILE A 140 -20.43 -4.74 3.88
C ILE A 140 -21.91 -4.79 4.22
N LEU A 141 -22.76 -5.31 3.32
CA LEU A 141 -24.20 -5.45 3.57
C LEU A 141 -24.48 -6.29 4.83
N GLY A 142 -23.70 -7.35 5.06
CA GLY A 142 -23.82 -8.21 6.24
C GLY A 142 -23.29 -7.61 7.55
N ARG A 143 -22.58 -6.48 7.52
CA ARG A 143 -21.98 -5.87 8.73
C ARG A 143 -22.45 -4.44 9.03
N ALA A 144 -22.70 -3.65 7.99
CA ALA A 144 -23.02 -2.23 8.10
C ALA A 144 -24.37 -1.85 7.47
N GLY A 145 -24.99 -2.76 6.71
CA GLY A 145 -26.25 -2.51 6.02
C GLY A 145 -26.13 -1.70 4.74
N ARG A 146 -27.24 -1.62 4.02
CA ARG A 146 -27.33 -1.03 2.67
C ARG A 146 -27.03 0.46 2.64
N LYS A 147 -27.57 1.25 3.56
CA LYS A 147 -27.38 2.70 3.61
C LYS A 147 -25.91 3.10 3.75
N LEU A 148 -25.16 2.44 4.65
CA LEU A 148 -23.73 2.71 4.83
C LEU A 148 -22.92 2.20 3.64
N TYR A 149 -23.28 1.04 3.08
CA TYR A 149 -22.69 0.54 1.84
C TYR A 149 -22.83 1.54 0.69
N GLU A 150 -24.05 2.01 0.41
CA GLU A 150 -24.33 2.92 -0.70
C GLU A 150 -23.62 4.27 -0.53
N LYS A 151 -23.60 4.82 0.69
CA LYS A 151 -22.99 6.13 0.97
C LYS A 151 -21.46 6.14 0.99
N LEU A 152 -20.82 5.04 1.38
CA LEU A 152 -19.38 5.02 1.65
C LEU A 152 -18.57 4.07 0.76
N TYR A 153 -19.18 2.99 0.27
CA TYR A 153 -18.45 1.91 -0.41
C TYR A 153 -18.81 1.76 -1.88
N ALA A 154 -20.09 1.75 -2.24
CA ALA A 154 -20.54 1.32 -3.58
C ALA A 154 -19.85 2.11 -4.72
N LYS A 155 -20.10 3.42 -4.78
CA LYS A 155 -19.53 4.31 -5.81
C LYS A 155 -18.02 4.48 -5.67
N TYR A 156 -17.50 4.58 -4.44
CA TYR A 156 -16.05 4.66 -4.19
C TYR A 156 -15.31 3.44 -4.75
N THR A 157 -15.84 2.24 -4.50
CA THR A 157 -15.26 0.98 -4.95
C THR A 157 -15.34 0.87 -6.47
N ALA A 158 -16.50 1.17 -7.05
CA ALA A 158 -16.68 1.22 -8.50
C ALA A 158 -15.68 2.16 -9.18
N LYS A 159 -15.48 3.36 -8.62
CA LYS A 159 -14.51 4.33 -9.08
C LYS A 159 -13.06 3.84 -8.94
N GLN A 160 -12.67 3.37 -7.77
CA GLN A 160 -11.30 2.90 -7.49
C GLN A 160 -10.92 1.71 -8.39
N TRP A 161 -11.84 0.76 -8.57
CA TRP A 161 -11.54 -0.53 -9.20
C TRP A 161 -12.04 -0.68 -10.63
N GLY A 162 -12.84 0.26 -11.14
CA GLY A 162 -13.52 0.12 -12.43
C GLY A 162 -14.55 -1.02 -12.44
N ARG A 163 -14.96 -1.51 -11.27
CA ARG A 163 -15.78 -2.70 -11.06
C ARG A 163 -16.64 -2.58 -9.82
N SER A 164 -17.82 -3.18 -9.83
CA SER A 164 -18.69 -3.19 -8.67
C SER A 164 -18.09 -3.99 -7.51
N ALA A 165 -18.50 -3.70 -6.27
CA ALA A 165 -18.05 -4.46 -5.11
C ALA A 165 -18.52 -5.93 -5.13
N ALA A 166 -19.57 -6.26 -5.88
CA ALA A 166 -20.05 -7.62 -6.10
C ALA A 166 -19.08 -8.49 -6.93
N GLU A 167 -18.18 -7.86 -7.70
CA GLU A 167 -17.21 -8.53 -8.57
C GLU A 167 -15.81 -8.68 -7.92
N LEU A 168 -15.67 -8.21 -6.69
CA LEU A 168 -14.40 -8.14 -5.98
C LEU A 168 -14.40 -9.04 -4.76
N ASP A 169 -13.25 -9.64 -4.47
CA ASP A 169 -13.05 -10.46 -3.28
C ASP A 169 -13.43 -9.68 -2.00
N PRO A 170 -14.01 -10.34 -0.96
CA PRO A 170 -14.38 -9.68 0.30
C PRO A 170 -13.22 -8.90 0.96
N SER A 171 -11.98 -9.32 0.73
CA SER A 171 -10.80 -8.64 1.26
C SER A 171 -10.60 -7.22 0.73
N VAL A 172 -11.25 -6.79 -0.36
CA VAL A 172 -11.11 -5.40 -0.85
C VAL A 172 -11.75 -4.42 0.13
N CYS A 173 -13.05 -4.57 0.41
CA CYS A 173 -13.75 -3.71 1.36
C CYS A 173 -13.47 -4.11 2.81
N GLY A 174 -13.16 -5.38 3.07
CA GLY A 174 -12.86 -5.90 4.41
C GLY A 174 -11.54 -5.44 5.03
N ARG A 175 -10.72 -4.67 4.31
CA ARG A 175 -9.48 -4.07 4.85
C ARG A 175 -9.73 -2.94 5.84
N VAL A 176 -10.87 -2.27 5.73
CA VAL A 176 -11.22 -1.13 6.57
C VAL A 176 -12.18 -1.62 7.66
N PRO A 177 -11.87 -1.46 8.95
CA PRO A 177 -12.69 -2.00 10.02
C PRO A 177 -14.05 -1.30 10.11
N ILE A 178 -15.05 -2.00 10.64
CA ILE A 178 -16.34 -1.41 11.03
C ILE A 178 -16.38 -1.46 12.56
N ARG A 179 -16.51 -0.28 13.18
CA ARG A 179 -16.41 -0.10 14.62
C ARG A 179 -17.72 0.40 15.21
N PHE A 180 -17.92 0.05 16.48
CA PHE A 180 -19.01 0.57 17.31
C PHE A 180 -18.45 1.30 18.55
N ASP A 181 -17.22 1.80 18.44
CA ASP A 181 -16.57 2.71 19.38
C ASP A 181 -16.34 4.09 18.71
N ARG A 182 -15.56 4.97 19.36
CA ARG A 182 -15.17 6.29 18.81
C ARG A 182 -13.73 6.34 18.30
N ASN A 183 -13.08 5.20 18.06
CA ASN A 183 -11.71 5.17 17.56
C ASN A 183 -11.65 5.82 16.15
N PRO A 184 -10.88 6.91 15.96
CA PRO A 184 -10.84 7.65 14.69
C PRO A 184 -9.76 7.15 13.73
N TYR A 185 -8.89 6.22 14.14
CA TYR A 185 -7.71 5.85 13.36
C TYR A 185 -8.04 4.91 12.21
N TYR A 186 -7.41 5.08 11.05
CA TYR A 186 -7.70 4.33 9.83
C TYR A 186 -7.36 2.84 9.89
N THR A 187 -6.50 2.45 10.82
CA THR A 187 -6.02 1.08 11.00
C THR A 187 -6.13 0.65 12.46
N ASP A 188 -6.35 -0.64 12.69
CA ASP A 188 -6.36 -1.26 14.03
C ASP A 188 -4.96 -1.65 14.52
N SER A 189 -3.93 -1.52 13.68
CA SER A 189 -2.57 -1.84 14.09
C SER A 189 -2.14 -1.01 15.31
N PRO A 190 -1.53 -1.64 16.33
CA PRO A 190 -1.18 -0.99 17.59
C PRO A 190 -0.03 0.01 17.43
N MET A 191 0.83 -0.19 16.44
CA MET A 191 1.99 0.64 16.17
C MET A 191 1.79 1.37 14.85
N GLN A 192 1.54 2.68 14.92
CA GLN A 192 1.32 3.54 13.75
C GLN A 192 2.39 4.64 13.75
N VAL A 193 3.29 4.58 12.78
CA VAL A 193 4.50 5.40 12.77
C VAL A 193 4.85 5.88 11.37
N MET A 194 5.52 7.00 11.28
CA MET A 194 6.14 7.51 10.06
C MET A 194 7.65 7.65 10.29
N PRO A 195 8.52 7.32 9.33
CA PRO A 195 9.94 7.63 9.43
C PRO A 195 10.12 9.15 9.58
N ARG A 196 10.87 9.59 10.60
CA ARG A 196 11.07 11.02 10.90
C ARG A 196 11.57 11.81 9.68
N ASP A 197 12.50 11.23 8.94
CA ASP A 197 13.16 11.88 7.79
C ASP A 197 12.58 11.44 6.43
N GLY A 198 11.45 10.74 6.43
CA GLY A 198 10.85 10.18 5.22
C GLY A 198 11.29 8.75 4.88
N TYR A 199 10.50 8.10 4.03
CA TYR A 199 10.73 6.74 3.55
C TYR A 199 11.95 6.62 2.66
N THR A 200 12.23 7.63 1.81
CA THR A 200 13.42 7.62 0.95
C THR A 200 14.68 7.58 1.80
N ALA A 201 14.76 8.42 2.84
CA ALA A 201 15.88 8.41 3.78
C ALA A 201 16.00 7.08 4.53
N LEU A 202 14.88 6.48 4.96
CA LEU A 202 14.86 5.16 5.59
C LEU A 202 15.49 4.08 4.68
N PHE A 203 14.99 3.93 3.46
CA PHE A 203 15.46 2.86 2.57
C PHE A 203 16.84 3.13 1.97
N ASP A 204 17.23 4.39 1.76
CA ASP A 204 18.61 4.73 1.37
C ASP A 204 19.60 4.35 2.49
N ARG A 205 19.30 4.68 3.76
CA ARG A 205 20.14 4.26 4.91
C ARG A 205 20.24 2.75 5.04
N MET A 206 19.15 2.03 4.80
CA MET A 206 19.12 0.56 4.79
C MET A 206 20.04 0.00 3.69
N LEU A 207 19.95 0.51 2.46
CA LEU A 207 20.78 0.05 1.34
C LEU A 207 22.26 0.42 1.50
N ARG A 208 22.56 1.54 2.15
CA ARG A 208 23.94 2.00 2.43
C ARG A 208 24.55 1.42 3.71
N SER A 209 23.83 0.59 4.46
CA SER A 209 24.30 0.09 5.75
C SER A 209 25.45 -0.92 5.64
N SER A 210 25.80 -1.36 4.43
CA SER A 210 26.88 -2.31 4.17
C SER A 210 27.62 -1.95 2.88
N PRO A 211 28.96 -2.04 2.83
CA PRO A 211 29.74 -1.88 1.61
C PRO A 211 29.58 -3.07 0.63
N LEU A 212 28.84 -4.11 1.02
CA LEU A 212 28.55 -5.27 0.18
C LEU A 212 27.31 -5.06 -0.71
N ILE A 213 26.63 -3.91 -0.60
CA ILE A 213 25.44 -3.59 -1.36
C ILE A 213 25.77 -2.49 -2.36
N ASP A 214 25.74 -2.83 -3.64
CA ASP A 214 25.78 -1.87 -4.73
C ASP A 214 24.35 -1.60 -5.20
N VAL A 215 24.02 -0.34 -5.46
CA VAL A 215 22.70 0.07 -5.98
C VAL A 215 22.89 0.80 -7.30
N VAL A 216 22.16 0.36 -8.32
CA VAL A 216 22.10 1.02 -9.63
C VAL A 216 20.64 1.34 -9.94
N THR A 217 20.38 2.61 -10.27
CA THR A 217 19.08 3.15 -10.70
C THR A 217 19.07 3.39 -12.20
N ASP A 218 17.89 3.69 -12.75
CA ASP A 218 17.69 3.95 -14.19
C ASP A 218 18.08 2.76 -15.08
N VAL A 219 17.98 1.53 -14.55
CA VAL A 219 18.31 0.30 -15.28
C VAL A 219 17.15 -0.68 -15.20
N ASP A 220 16.65 -1.10 -16.36
CA ASP A 220 15.66 -2.16 -16.46
C ASP A 220 16.35 -3.53 -16.55
N TRP A 221 16.30 -4.30 -15.46
CA TRP A 221 16.90 -5.64 -15.42
C TRP A 221 16.32 -6.61 -16.45
N LEU A 222 15.07 -6.44 -16.90
CA LEU A 222 14.50 -7.32 -17.93
C LEU A 222 15.14 -7.08 -19.30
N GLN A 223 15.68 -5.88 -19.54
CA GLN A 223 16.44 -5.53 -20.74
C GLN A 223 17.93 -5.84 -20.58
N GLU A 224 18.48 -5.65 -19.38
CA GLU A 224 19.89 -5.83 -19.06
C GLU A 224 20.10 -6.92 -17.99
N ARG A 225 19.72 -8.16 -18.31
CA ARG A 225 19.82 -9.26 -17.36
C ARG A 225 21.28 -9.52 -16.96
N VAL A 226 21.52 -9.44 -15.65
CA VAL A 226 22.77 -9.91 -15.05
C VAL A 226 22.70 -11.42 -14.84
N HIS A 227 23.73 -12.13 -15.28
CA HIS A 227 23.84 -13.59 -15.19
C HIS A 227 25.02 -14.01 -14.31
N GLY A 228 25.02 -15.28 -13.87
CA GLY A 228 26.14 -15.87 -13.14
C GLY A 228 26.17 -15.57 -11.64
N THR A 229 25.04 -15.20 -11.04
CA THR A 229 24.89 -15.03 -9.59
C THR A 229 24.35 -16.30 -8.93
N ALA A 230 24.51 -16.45 -7.61
CA ALA A 230 24.01 -17.60 -6.87
C ALA A 230 22.47 -17.59 -6.78
N ALA A 231 21.88 -16.39 -6.65
CA ALA A 231 20.43 -16.21 -6.65
C ALA A 231 20.01 -14.87 -7.28
N THR A 232 18.73 -14.78 -7.62
CA THR A 232 18.06 -13.53 -8.00
C THR A 232 16.77 -13.37 -7.20
N VAL A 233 16.52 -12.21 -6.61
CA VAL A 233 15.21 -11.83 -6.08
C VAL A 233 14.57 -10.83 -7.01
N PHE A 234 13.45 -11.20 -7.64
CA PHE A 234 12.69 -10.34 -8.54
C PHE A 234 11.44 -9.79 -7.84
N THR A 235 11.31 -8.46 -7.79
CA THR A 235 10.16 -7.78 -7.15
C THR A 235 9.27 -6.98 -8.09
N GLY A 236 9.56 -7.02 -9.40
CA GLY A 236 8.73 -6.41 -10.46
C GLY A 236 7.50 -7.24 -10.84
N PRO A 237 6.72 -6.82 -11.86
CA PRO A 237 5.51 -7.54 -12.29
C PRO A 237 5.81 -8.98 -12.75
N LEU A 238 5.13 -9.94 -12.13
CA LEU A 238 5.37 -11.37 -12.36
C LEU A 238 5.14 -11.78 -13.82
N ASP A 239 4.09 -11.27 -14.44
CA ASP A 239 3.74 -11.53 -15.83
C ASP A 239 4.74 -10.93 -16.81
N GLU A 240 5.27 -9.73 -16.52
CA GLU A 240 6.32 -9.07 -17.31
C GLU A 240 7.62 -9.89 -17.31
N TYR A 241 8.01 -10.48 -16.17
CA TYR A 241 9.17 -11.39 -16.09
C TYR A 241 9.09 -12.54 -17.12
N PHE A 242 7.88 -13.07 -17.35
CA PHE A 242 7.60 -14.14 -18.30
C PHE A 242 7.19 -13.63 -19.69
N GLY A 243 7.37 -12.34 -19.99
CA GLY A 243 7.02 -11.73 -21.27
C GLY A 243 5.54 -11.83 -21.60
N HIS A 244 4.67 -11.79 -20.58
CA HIS A 244 3.21 -11.91 -20.68
C HIS A 244 2.72 -13.15 -21.44
N ARG A 245 3.49 -14.25 -21.45
CA ARG A 245 3.20 -15.46 -22.25
C ARG A 245 1.88 -16.17 -21.91
N LEU A 246 1.27 -15.88 -20.75
CA LEU A 246 -0.06 -16.38 -20.37
C LEU A 246 -1.14 -15.29 -20.43
N GLY A 247 -0.80 -14.10 -20.92
CA GLY A 247 -1.61 -12.89 -20.87
C GLY A 247 -1.20 -11.96 -19.70
N PRO A 248 -1.55 -10.66 -19.76
CA PRO A 248 -1.23 -9.70 -18.71
C PRO A 248 -2.05 -9.96 -17.44
N LEU A 249 -1.42 -9.87 -16.27
CA LEU A 249 -2.14 -9.89 -14.99
C LEU A 249 -2.94 -8.59 -14.83
N PRO A 250 -4.20 -8.63 -14.37
CA PRO A 250 -5.00 -7.41 -14.21
C PRO A 250 -4.50 -6.49 -13.09
N TRP A 251 -4.09 -5.27 -13.42
CA TRP A 251 -3.69 -4.26 -12.44
C TRP A 251 -4.61 -3.06 -12.50
N ARG A 252 -4.84 -2.41 -11.35
CA ARG A 252 -5.31 -1.03 -11.30
C ARG A 252 -4.13 -0.09 -11.11
N SER A 253 -4.18 1.00 -11.86
CA SER A 253 -3.23 2.10 -11.81
C SER A 253 -3.84 3.32 -11.13
N LEU A 254 -3.04 4.37 -11.01
CA LEU A 254 -3.41 5.67 -10.47
C LEU A 254 -2.68 6.75 -11.27
N SER A 255 -3.33 7.90 -11.42
CA SER A 255 -2.68 9.17 -11.74
C SER A 255 -2.86 10.15 -10.60
N PHE A 256 -1.90 11.05 -10.44
CA PHE A 256 -1.83 11.99 -9.32
C PHE A 256 -1.76 13.42 -9.85
N GLU A 257 -2.64 14.27 -9.32
CA GLU A 257 -2.52 15.72 -9.50
C GLU A 257 -2.07 16.35 -8.18
N THR A 258 -1.15 17.32 -8.25
CA THR A 258 -0.61 17.98 -7.06
C THR A 258 -0.89 19.47 -7.09
N SER A 259 -1.22 20.05 -5.95
CA SER A 259 -1.33 21.50 -5.77
C SER A 259 -0.55 21.96 -4.54
N VAL A 260 -0.02 23.18 -4.61
CA VAL A 260 0.55 23.87 -3.45
C VAL A 260 -0.40 24.97 -3.03
N GLU A 261 -0.86 24.91 -1.79
CA GLU A 261 -1.88 25.80 -1.25
C GLU A 261 -1.22 26.81 -0.31
N ASN A 262 -1.58 28.09 -0.44
CA ASN A 262 -1.05 29.17 0.40
C ASN A 262 -1.83 29.29 1.73
N ARG A 263 -1.90 28.18 2.45
CA ARG A 263 -2.49 28.08 3.79
C ARG A 263 -1.80 26.97 4.59
N PRO A 264 -1.79 27.06 5.93
CA PRO A 264 -1.17 26.03 6.77
C PRO A 264 -1.84 24.66 6.65
N TRP A 265 -3.16 24.58 6.50
CA TRP A 265 -3.88 23.31 6.38
C TRP A 265 -4.97 23.43 5.33
N PHE A 266 -5.02 22.49 4.38
CA PHE A 266 -6.04 22.44 3.34
C PHE A 266 -7.32 21.77 3.86
N GLN A 267 -7.16 20.68 4.60
CA GLN A 267 -8.23 19.80 5.09
C GLN A 267 -7.99 19.42 6.56
N PRO A 268 -9.00 18.89 7.29
CA PRO A 268 -8.88 18.67 8.74
C PRO A 268 -8.09 17.41 9.13
N CYS A 269 -7.65 16.59 8.18
CA CYS A 269 -6.99 15.32 8.44
C CYS A 269 -6.12 14.89 7.25
N VAL A 270 -5.32 13.83 7.39
CA VAL A 270 -4.37 13.41 6.33
C VAL A 270 -5.04 13.06 5.02
N GLN A 271 -6.27 12.54 5.05
CA GLN A 271 -6.99 12.15 3.84
C GLN A 271 -8.49 12.38 3.96
N VAL A 272 -9.08 12.92 2.90
CA VAL A 272 -10.53 12.99 2.69
C VAL A 272 -10.88 12.15 1.47
N ASN A 273 -11.73 11.15 1.66
CA ASN A 273 -12.32 10.34 0.61
C ASN A 273 -13.55 11.04 0.03
N TYR A 274 -13.79 10.82 -1.26
CA TYR A 274 -14.93 11.37 -1.99
C TYR A 274 -15.69 10.18 -2.61
N PRO A 275 -16.60 9.54 -1.85
CA PRO A 275 -17.37 8.40 -2.33
C PRO A 275 -18.45 8.76 -3.37
N GLY A 276 -18.67 10.05 -3.65
CA GLY A 276 -19.64 10.51 -4.64
C GLY A 276 -19.16 10.37 -6.10
N ASP A 277 -19.75 11.19 -6.97
CA ASP A 277 -19.56 11.16 -8.42
C ASP A 277 -18.31 11.91 -8.91
N GLU A 278 -17.49 12.43 -8.00
CA GLU A 278 -16.23 13.10 -8.35
C GLU A 278 -15.29 12.15 -9.13
N PRO A 279 -14.53 12.64 -10.12
CA PRO A 279 -13.64 11.79 -10.93
C PRO A 279 -12.42 11.25 -10.16
N PHE A 280 -12.10 11.84 -9.01
CA PHE A 280 -11.04 11.40 -8.11
C PHE A 280 -11.61 10.64 -6.91
N THR A 281 -10.80 9.78 -6.29
CA THR A 281 -11.20 9.03 -5.09
C THR A 281 -10.94 9.78 -3.81
N ARG A 282 -9.83 10.51 -3.72
CA ARG A 282 -9.41 11.15 -2.47
C ARG A 282 -8.44 12.31 -2.68
N LYS A 283 -8.35 13.14 -1.65
CA LYS A 283 -7.32 14.16 -1.48
C LYS A 283 -6.50 13.89 -0.23
N VAL A 284 -5.19 14.04 -0.35
CA VAL A 284 -4.20 13.65 0.64
C VAL A 284 -3.31 14.84 0.96
N GLU A 285 -3.23 15.18 2.24
CA GLU A 285 -2.36 16.23 2.78
C GLU A 285 -1.41 15.57 3.79
N VAL A 286 -0.27 15.07 3.30
CA VAL A 286 0.64 14.24 4.11
C VAL A 286 1.29 15.00 5.27
N LYS A 287 1.24 16.33 5.23
CA LYS A 287 1.77 17.21 6.28
C LYS A 287 1.19 16.90 7.66
N HIS A 288 -0.05 16.40 7.72
CA HIS A 288 -0.70 15.96 8.97
C HIS A 288 0.08 14.82 9.66
N VAL A 289 0.77 13.98 8.88
CA VAL A 289 1.53 12.82 9.36
C VAL A 289 3.01 13.15 9.52
N THR A 290 3.60 13.85 8.54
CA THR A 290 5.03 14.22 8.59
C THR A 290 5.31 15.31 9.64
N ARG A 291 4.26 15.96 10.17
CA ARG A 291 4.34 17.00 11.21
C ARG A 291 5.22 18.20 10.84
N GLN A 292 5.31 18.49 9.55
CA GLN A 292 6.07 19.64 9.06
C GLN A 292 5.29 20.92 9.41
N VAL A 293 6.00 21.96 9.83
CA VAL A 293 5.40 23.27 10.13
C VAL A 293 5.67 24.20 8.96
N SER A 294 4.61 24.69 8.32
CA SER A 294 4.72 25.58 7.16
C SER A 294 3.44 26.38 6.94
N THR A 295 3.58 27.59 6.39
CA THR A 295 2.48 28.47 5.97
C THR A 295 1.83 28.00 4.66
N ARG A 296 2.43 27.03 3.97
CA ARG A 296 1.93 26.42 2.74
C ARG A 296 1.75 24.91 2.94
N THR A 297 0.99 24.26 2.07
CA THR A 297 0.79 22.80 2.13
C THR A 297 0.73 22.20 0.73
N VAL A 298 1.10 20.93 0.59
CA VAL A 298 0.99 20.16 -0.66
C VAL A 298 -0.19 19.21 -0.53
N VAL A 299 -1.08 19.24 -1.52
CA VAL A 299 -2.23 18.35 -1.63
C VAL A 299 -2.08 17.48 -2.86
N VAL A 300 -2.25 16.17 -2.68
CA VAL A 300 -2.28 15.19 -3.77
C VAL A 300 -3.71 14.74 -3.97
N THR A 301 -4.22 14.88 -5.19
CA THR A 301 -5.53 14.35 -5.62
C THR A 301 -5.29 13.07 -6.42
N GLU A 302 -5.97 11.98 -6.04
CA GLU A 302 -5.79 10.66 -6.66
C GLU A 302 -6.92 10.30 -7.61
N PHE A 303 -6.55 9.95 -8.84
CA PHE A 303 -7.46 9.50 -9.88
C PHE A 303 -7.15 8.04 -10.21
N PRO A 304 -8.15 7.15 -10.16
CA PRO A 304 -7.92 5.76 -10.46
C PRO A 304 -7.89 5.53 -11.98
N ALA A 305 -6.99 4.67 -12.45
CA ALA A 305 -6.73 4.47 -13.87
C ALA A 305 -6.65 2.98 -14.24
N ASP A 306 -7.03 2.64 -15.47
CA ASP A 306 -6.94 1.28 -16.02
C ASP A 306 -5.56 0.94 -16.59
N CYS A 307 -4.77 1.95 -16.93
CA CYS A 307 -3.46 1.80 -17.54
C CYS A 307 -2.42 2.68 -16.83
N GLY A 308 -1.15 2.29 -16.92
CA GLY A 308 -0.03 2.96 -16.27
C GLY A 308 0.72 2.03 -15.31
N GLU A 309 1.43 2.61 -14.35
CA GLU A 309 2.18 1.86 -13.34
C GLU A 309 1.26 0.92 -12.53
N PRO A 310 1.63 -0.35 -12.33
CA PRO A 310 0.81 -1.29 -11.57
C PRO A 310 0.84 -0.98 -10.07
N TYR A 311 -0.27 -0.46 -9.52
CA TYR A 311 -0.37 -0.13 -8.09
C TYR A 311 -1.10 -1.19 -7.27
N TYR A 312 -2.21 -1.72 -7.81
CA TYR A 312 -3.08 -2.66 -7.10
C TYR A 312 -3.34 -3.91 -7.96
N PRO A 313 -3.05 -5.12 -7.45
CA PRO A 313 -3.49 -6.33 -8.13
C PRO A 313 -5.01 -6.41 -8.00
N VAL A 314 -5.73 -6.75 -9.07
CA VAL A 314 -7.20 -6.86 -9.03
C VAL A 314 -7.58 -8.21 -8.44
N PRO A 315 -8.17 -8.27 -7.23
CA PRO A 315 -8.52 -9.54 -6.58
C PRO A 315 -9.91 -9.98 -7.04
N ALA A 316 -9.96 -10.50 -8.27
CA ALA A 316 -11.14 -11.06 -8.89
C ALA A 316 -10.92 -12.55 -9.25
N GLN A 317 -12.00 -13.28 -9.56
CA GLN A 317 -11.93 -14.72 -9.80
C GLN A 317 -11.02 -15.08 -10.98
N GLU A 318 -11.13 -14.35 -12.08
CA GLU A 318 -10.31 -14.53 -13.28
C GLU A 318 -8.83 -14.24 -13.00
N SER A 319 -8.53 -13.21 -12.20
CA SER A 319 -7.17 -12.86 -11.80
C SER A 319 -6.52 -13.97 -10.98
N ARG A 320 -7.28 -14.62 -10.09
CA ARG A 320 -6.79 -15.74 -9.27
C ARG A 320 -6.34 -16.92 -10.13
N LYS A 321 -7.09 -17.25 -11.18
CA LYS A 321 -6.76 -18.37 -12.07
C LYS A 321 -5.46 -18.08 -12.83
N LEU A 322 -5.36 -16.91 -13.47
CA LEU A 322 -4.18 -16.52 -14.23
C LEU A 322 -2.93 -16.42 -13.33
N PHE A 323 -3.07 -15.85 -12.13
CA PHE A 323 -1.99 -15.81 -11.17
C PHE A 323 -1.52 -17.21 -10.75
N ALA A 324 -2.43 -18.17 -10.54
CA ALA A 324 -2.05 -19.53 -10.19
C ALA A 324 -1.22 -20.22 -11.29
N ASP A 325 -1.49 -19.91 -12.57
CA ASP A 325 -0.68 -20.41 -13.68
C ASP A 325 0.73 -19.78 -13.67
N TYR A 326 0.84 -18.46 -13.47
CA TYR A 326 2.15 -17.79 -13.31
C TYR A 326 2.92 -18.26 -12.07
N ALA A 327 2.25 -18.53 -10.96
CA ALA A 327 2.88 -19.03 -9.73
C ALA A 327 3.56 -20.40 -9.94
N ARG A 328 3.00 -21.27 -10.81
CA ARG A 328 3.66 -22.52 -11.19
C ARG A 328 4.93 -22.29 -12.01
N LEU A 329 4.92 -21.29 -12.90
CA LEU A 329 6.14 -20.91 -13.64
C LEU A 329 7.20 -20.32 -12.71
N ALA A 330 6.79 -19.48 -11.76
CA ALA A 330 7.68 -18.91 -10.74
C ALA A 330 8.36 -20.00 -9.89
N ASP A 331 7.61 -21.01 -9.45
CA ASP A 331 8.15 -22.16 -8.72
C ASP A 331 9.17 -22.96 -9.55
N ALA A 332 8.91 -23.13 -10.85
CA ALA A 332 9.86 -23.78 -11.77
C ALA A 332 11.16 -22.97 -11.93
N GLU A 333 11.09 -21.63 -12.05
CA GLU A 333 12.26 -20.75 -12.10
C GLU A 333 13.05 -20.76 -10.77
N ARG A 334 12.36 -20.78 -9.62
CA ARG A 334 13.02 -20.95 -8.31
C ARG A 334 13.85 -22.22 -8.27
N LYS A 335 13.27 -23.36 -8.66
CA LYS A 335 13.92 -24.67 -8.62
C LYS A 335 15.08 -24.79 -9.61
N SER A 336 14.92 -24.28 -10.83
CA SER A 336 15.89 -24.47 -11.92
C SER A 336 16.99 -23.41 -11.97
N ARG A 337 16.70 -22.18 -11.53
CA ARG A 337 17.59 -21.02 -11.72
C ARG A 337 17.81 -20.18 -10.47
N GLN A 338 17.25 -20.59 -9.32
CA GLN A 338 17.35 -19.83 -8.07
C GLN A 338 16.80 -18.40 -8.20
N VAL A 339 15.71 -18.23 -8.96
CA VAL A 339 14.97 -16.97 -9.06
C VAL A 339 13.78 -16.98 -8.10
N PHE A 340 13.80 -16.06 -7.16
CA PHE A 340 12.80 -15.93 -6.12
C PHE A 340 11.93 -14.70 -6.41
N PHE A 341 10.62 -14.83 -6.23
CA PHE A 341 9.67 -13.74 -6.49
C PHE A 341 9.14 -13.19 -5.18
N GLY A 342 9.20 -11.86 -5.03
CA GLY A 342 8.86 -11.17 -3.79
C GLY A 342 8.06 -9.89 -4.01
N GLY A 343 7.55 -9.34 -2.91
CA GLY A 343 6.86 -8.06 -2.92
C GLY A 343 5.49 -8.09 -3.59
N ARG A 344 4.86 -6.91 -3.69
CA ARG A 344 3.51 -6.75 -4.23
C ARG A 344 3.40 -7.25 -5.68
N LEU A 345 4.33 -6.84 -6.53
CA LEU A 345 4.27 -7.11 -7.97
C LEU A 345 4.70 -8.54 -8.29
N GLY A 346 5.82 -8.99 -7.71
CA GLY A 346 6.35 -10.33 -7.95
C GLY A 346 5.46 -11.45 -7.41
N THR A 347 4.62 -11.16 -6.41
CA THR A 347 3.68 -12.15 -5.85
C THR A 347 2.21 -11.87 -6.16
N TYR A 348 1.90 -10.78 -6.88
CA TYR A 348 0.53 -10.36 -7.20
C TYR A 348 -0.39 -10.29 -5.96
N ARG A 349 0.10 -9.72 -4.86
CA ARG A 349 -0.64 -9.63 -3.59
C ARG A 349 -0.81 -8.20 -3.12
N TYR A 350 -2.01 -7.86 -2.67
CA TYR A 350 -2.29 -6.55 -2.11
C TYR A 350 -1.79 -6.43 -0.66
N ILE A 351 -0.49 -6.16 -0.52
CA ILE A 351 0.21 -6.06 0.77
C ILE A 351 0.60 -4.61 1.12
N ASN A 352 0.59 -4.32 2.41
CA ASN A 352 1.08 -3.09 3.03
C ASN A 352 2.61 -3.12 3.19
N THR A 353 3.20 -1.99 3.57
CA THR A 353 4.67 -1.85 3.66
C THR A 353 5.29 -2.78 4.71
N ASP A 354 4.66 -2.93 5.88
CA ASP A 354 5.08 -3.86 6.93
C ASP A 354 5.00 -5.31 6.48
N GLU A 355 3.89 -5.71 5.86
CA GLU A 355 3.74 -7.06 5.30
C GLU A 355 4.78 -7.33 4.21
N ALA A 356 5.15 -6.32 3.41
CA ALA A 356 6.20 -6.43 2.40
C ALA A 356 7.59 -6.64 3.02
N ILE A 357 7.88 -6.00 4.15
CA ILE A 357 9.11 -6.17 4.92
C ILE A 357 9.14 -7.54 5.61
N GLU A 358 8.05 -7.94 6.27
CA GLU A 358 7.94 -9.25 6.93
C GLU A 358 8.12 -10.41 5.95
N ASN A 359 7.47 -10.32 4.78
CA ASN A 359 7.62 -11.30 3.72
C ASN A 359 9.05 -11.30 3.16
N ALA A 360 9.70 -10.13 3.07
CA ALA A 360 11.09 -10.02 2.64
C ALA A 360 12.08 -10.62 3.65
N MET A 361 11.85 -10.46 4.95
CA MET A 361 12.65 -11.09 6.00
C MET A 361 12.61 -12.62 5.89
N LYS A 362 11.42 -13.19 5.67
CA LYS A 362 11.24 -14.63 5.41
C LYS A 362 11.94 -15.05 4.12
N LEU A 363 11.76 -14.27 3.05
CA LEU A 363 12.39 -14.54 1.76
C LEU A 363 13.92 -14.55 1.82
N ALA A 364 14.51 -13.63 2.58
CA ALA A 364 15.96 -13.56 2.75
C ALA A 364 16.52 -14.77 3.53
N ALA A 365 15.75 -15.31 4.48
CA ALA A 365 16.10 -16.54 5.20
C ALA A 365 16.05 -17.79 4.29
N ASP A 366 15.16 -17.77 3.28
CA ASP A 366 14.98 -18.83 2.29
C ASP A 366 16.07 -18.88 1.21
N LEU A 367 16.86 -17.81 1.05
CA LEU A 367 18.03 -17.83 0.17
C LEU A 367 19.03 -18.84 0.74
N ALA A 368 19.44 -19.84 -0.03
CA ALA A 368 20.38 -20.88 0.42
C ALA A 368 21.77 -20.27 0.68
#